data_AF-A0A3B9RRJ1-F1
#
_entry.id   AF-A0A3B9RRJ1-F1
#
_cell.length_a   1.000
_cell.length_b   1.000
_cell.length_c   1.000
_cell.angle_alpha   90.00
_cell.angle_beta   90.00
_cell.angle_gamma   90.00
#
_symmetry.space_group_name_H-M   'P 1'
#
loop_
_entity.id
_entity.type
_entity.pdbx_description
1 polymer ?
#
loop_
_entity_poly.entity_id
_entity_poly.type
_entity_poly.pdbx_seq_one_letter_code
_entity_poly.pdbx_strand_id
1 'polypeptide(L)'
;DPLKATATVQLRRKSRLLSPKVLNAPVVAQFEALNSLGERYADSLFFNTASDGIIQFVPHNYGLVGKGSIRFAVDFSSSLAQLEQKIPRESLAPLQAALEKSGIDFPYSLKSPFATKKIVADIREYEYTGALRNTKEALSAFLDLYDSRGVSISPLALVQEETSELFDEVRLKAPGSHLVLRGKAGVVDETRIGEQSVVVVTGSVHLWDMEKNVLLSETLEVEAVAFAPLAEDAKKKAFSRFGQISSSLLLPAFF
;
A
#
# COMPACT_ATOMS: atom_id res chain seq x y z
N ASP A 1 13.03 -2.51 -14.08
CA ASP A 1 13.75 -2.44 -12.80
C ASP A 1 12.98 -3.22 -11.73
N PRO A 2 13.45 -4.41 -11.33
CA PRO A 2 12.83 -5.22 -10.27
C PRO A 2 12.78 -4.54 -8.90
N LEU A 3 13.62 -3.52 -8.65
CA LEU A 3 13.63 -2.80 -7.38
C LEU A 3 12.56 -1.72 -7.28
N LYS A 4 11.97 -1.35 -8.43
CA LYS A 4 10.90 -0.36 -8.55
C LYS A 4 9.61 -0.96 -9.14
N ALA A 5 9.60 -2.27 -9.38
CA ALA A 5 8.56 -2.97 -10.11
C ALA A 5 8.20 -2.33 -11.47
N THR A 6 9.16 -1.69 -12.16
CA THR A 6 8.94 -1.14 -13.49
C THR A 6 9.42 -2.11 -14.56
N ALA A 7 8.74 -2.19 -15.69
CA ALA A 7 9.14 -3.08 -16.79
C ALA A 7 8.80 -2.48 -18.15
N THR A 8 9.65 -2.78 -19.13
CA THR A 8 9.32 -2.58 -20.54
C THR A 8 9.00 -3.95 -21.12
N VAL A 9 7.77 -4.13 -21.59
CA VAL A 9 7.31 -5.42 -22.12
C VAL A 9 7.12 -5.28 -23.61
N GLN A 10 7.71 -6.19 -24.37
CA GLN A 10 7.61 -6.20 -25.81
C GLN A 10 6.82 -7.42 -26.28
N LEU A 11 5.77 -7.20 -27.07
CA LEU A 11 4.98 -8.27 -27.64
C LEU A 11 5.45 -8.60 -29.06
N ARG A 12 5.78 -9.86 -29.28
CA ARG A 12 6.21 -10.37 -30.59
C ARG A 12 5.50 -11.68 -30.92
N ARG A 13 5.26 -11.93 -32.21
CA ARG A 13 4.78 -13.24 -32.65
C ARG A 13 5.90 -14.27 -32.47
N LYS A 14 5.58 -15.40 -31.85
CA LYS A 14 6.48 -16.54 -31.75
C LYS A 14 6.65 -17.15 -33.15
N SER A 15 7.80 -16.91 -33.78
CA SER A 15 8.16 -17.43 -35.10
C SER A 15 9.65 -17.81 -35.13
N ARG A 16 10.00 -18.81 -35.94
CA ARG A 16 11.33 -19.45 -35.98
C ARG A 16 12.42 -18.62 -36.69
N LEU A 17 12.06 -17.63 -37.52
CA LEU A 17 13.01 -16.88 -38.37
C LEU A 17 12.92 -15.35 -38.19
N LEU A 18 11.72 -14.82 -38.03
CA LEU A 18 11.47 -13.40 -37.78
C LEU A 18 10.42 -13.29 -36.68
N SER A 19 10.68 -12.54 -35.60
CA SER A 19 9.71 -12.32 -34.53
C SER A 19 9.07 -10.94 -34.69
N PRO A 20 8.10 -10.77 -35.61
CA PRO A 20 7.49 -9.48 -35.86
C PRO A 20 6.79 -8.97 -34.60
N LYS A 21 6.89 -7.66 -34.41
CA LYS A 21 6.17 -6.94 -33.36
C LYS A 21 4.67 -7.13 -33.54
N VAL A 22 3.95 -7.25 -32.43
CA VAL A 22 2.49 -7.25 -32.45
C VAL A 22 2.03 -5.86 -32.04
N LEU A 23 1.36 -5.18 -32.96
CA LEU A 23 0.87 -3.82 -32.78
C LEU A 23 -0.57 -3.82 -32.30
N ASN A 24 -0.96 -2.76 -31.61
CA ASN A 24 -2.33 -2.52 -31.14
C ASN A 24 -2.96 -3.65 -30.31
N ALA A 25 -2.16 -4.53 -29.70
CA ALA A 25 -2.66 -5.66 -28.95
C ALA A 25 -3.01 -5.26 -27.50
N PRO A 26 -4.17 -5.68 -26.98
CA PRO A 26 -4.51 -5.46 -25.58
C PRO A 26 -3.65 -6.38 -24.70
N VAL A 27 -3.04 -5.81 -23.68
CA VAL A 27 -2.19 -6.53 -22.72
C VAL A 27 -2.68 -6.19 -21.32
N VAL A 28 -2.84 -7.22 -20.48
CA VAL A 28 -3.15 -7.06 -19.07
C VAL A 28 -1.90 -7.34 -18.23
N ALA A 29 -1.66 -6.50 -17.23
CA ALA A 29 -0.68 -6.74 -16.18
C ALA A 29 -1.45 -7.02 -14.88
N GLN A 30 -1.27 -8.20 -14.30
CA GLN A 30 -1.93 -8.64 -13.07
C GLN A 30 -0.92 -8.71 -11.92
N PHE A 31 -1.29 -8.23 -10.75
CA PHE A 31 -0.43 -8.21 -9.56
C PHE A 31 -1.24 -8.20 -8.26
N GLU A 32 -0.58 -8.44 -7.14
CA GLU A 32 -1.19 -8.30 -5.81
C GLU A 32 -0.91 -6.92 -5.22
N ALA A 33 -1.92 -6.34 -4.58
CA ALA A 33 -1.83 -5.10 -3.83
C ALA A 33 -2.47 -5.25 -2.44
N LEU A 34 -2.21 -4.28 -1.58
CA LEU A 34 -2.81 -4.13 -0.26
C LEU A 34 -3.82 -2.99 -0.28
N ASN A 35 -5.01 -3.20 0.28
CA ASN A 35 -5.95 -2.11 0.53
C ASN A 35 -5.50 -1.27 1.73
N SER A 36 -6.24 -0.21 2.06
CA SER A 36 -5.93 0.69 3.17
C SER A 36 -5.98 0.03 4.56
N LEU A 37 -6.53 -1.18 4.66
CA LEU A 37 -6.57 -1.99 5.88
C LEU A 37 -5.49 -3.08 5.91
N GLY A 38 -4.60 -3.10 4.91
CA GLY A 38 -3.53 -4.09 4.78
C GLY A 38 -3.97 -5.45 4.23
N GLU A 39 -5.20 -5.59 3.73
CA GLU A 39 -5.68 -6.84 3.15
C GLU A 39 -5.23 -6.96 1.69
N ARG A 40 -4.82 -8.18 1.30
CA ARG A 40 -4.39 -8.47 -0.07
C ARG A 40 -5.58 -8.55 -1.02
N TYR A 41 -5.43 -7.98 -2.21
CA TYR A 41 -6.34 -8.16 -3.33
C TYR A 41 -5.57 -8.28 -4.64
N ALA A 42 -6.21 -8.89 -5.65
CA ALA A 42 -5.71 -8.93 -7.01
C ALA A 42 -6.10 -7.64 -7.75
N ASP A 43 -5.13 -7.00 -8.37
CA ASP A 43 -5.31 -5.79 -9.17
C ASP A 43 -4.80 -6.01 -10.59
N SER A 44 -5.23 -5.15 -11.52
CA SER A 44 -4.86 -5.23 -12.92
C SER A 44 -4.76 -3.87 -13.59
N LEU A 45 -3.79 -3.74 -14.50
CA LEU A 45 -3.68 -2.60 -15.41
C LEU A 45 -3.79 -3.09 -16.85
N PHE A 46 -4.54 -2.34 -17.66
CA PHE A 46 -4.76 -2.62 -19.07
C PHE A 46 -3.92 -1.70 -19.94
N PHE A 47 -3.22 -2.28 -20.90
CA PHE A 47 -2.33 -1.59 -21.82
C PHE A 47 -2.68 -1.96 -23.26
N ASN A 48 -2.12 -1.17 -24.18
CA ASN A 48 -2.13 -1.48 -25.59
C ASN A 48 -0.70 -1.31 -26.13
N THR A 49 -0.22 -2.26 -26.94
CA THR A 49 1.16 -2.25 -27.49
C THR A 49 1.42 -1.17 -28.54
N ALA A 50 0.43 -0.32 -28.83
CA ALA A 50 0.50 0.84 -29.71
C ALA A 50 1.17 0.53 -31.06
N SER A 51 1.88 1.52 -31.64
CA SER A 51 2.51 1.42 -32.95
C SER A 51 3.89 0.76 -32.96
N ASP A 52 4.52 0.54 -31.81
CA ASP A 52 5.90 0.04 -31.71
C ASP A 52 6.01 -1.36 -31.08
N GLY A 53 4.91 -1.94 -30.63
CA GLY A 53 4.82 -3.27 -30.06
C GLY A 53 5.31 -3.36 -28.61
N ILE A 54 5.37 -2.22 -27.90
CA ILE A 54 5.97 -2.10 -26.57
C ILE A 54 4.94 -1.49 -25.61
N ILE A 55 4.96 -1.93 -24.36
CA ILE A 55 4.30 -1.27 -23.24
C ILE A 55 5.32 -0.93 -22.16
N GLN A 56 5.07 0.17 -21.46
CA GLN A 56 5.83 0.55 -20.27
C GLN A 56 4.93 0.40 -19.05
N PHE A 57 5.30 -0.54 -18.18
CA PHE A 57 4.65 -0.74 -16.91
C PHE A 57 5.32 0.12 -15.84
N VAL A 58 4.53 0.99 -15.21
CA VAL A 58 4.88 1.73 -14.00
C VAL A 58 3.79 1.45 -12.97
N PRO A 59 4.14 1.02 -11.75
CA PRO A 59 3.14 0.77 -10.72
C PRO A 59 2.61 2.11 -10.21
N HIS A 60 1.39 2.45 -10.61
CA HIS A 60 0.68 3.63 -10.08
C HIS A 60 -0.05 3.33 -8.77
N ASN A 61 -0.19 2.04 -8.43
CA ASN A 61 -0.77 1.60 -7.17
C ASN A 61 0.34 1.43 -6.12
N TYR A 62 0.49 2.41 -5.23
CA TYR A 62 1.44 2.36 -4.11
C TYR A 62 1.12 1.24 -3.10
N GLY A 63 -0.11 0.69 -3.15
CA GLY A 63 -0.53 -0.50 -2.42
C GLY A 63 0.11 -1.80 -2.92
N LEU A 64 0.82 -1.81 -4.07
CA LEU A 64 1.57 -2.96 -4.58
C LEU A 64 2.39 -3.63 -3.46
N VAL A 65 2.28 -4.95 -3.30
CA VAL A 65 2.98 -5.68 -2.23
C VAL A 65 4.50 -5.50 -2.34
N GLY A 66 5.24 -5.49 -1.23
CA GLY A 66 6.69 -5.22 -1.26
C GLY A 66 7.51 -6.21 -2.10
N LYS A 67 7.05 -7.46 -2.21
CA LYS A 67 7.69 -8.52 -3.00
C LYS A 67 6.61 -9.38 -3.65
N GLY A 68 6.75 -9.64 -4.94
CA GLY A 68 5.76 -10.40 -5.71
C GLY A 68 6.18 -10.65 -7.14
N SER A 69 5.20 -10.95 -7.98
CA SER A 69 5.37 -11.08 -9.44
C SER A 69 4.26 -10.34 -10.16
N ILE A 70 4.61 -9.64 -11.24
CA ILE A 70 3.62 -9.07 -12.17
C ILE A 70 3.50 -10.02 -13.35
N ARG A 71 2.29 -10.51 -13.62
CA ARG A 71 1.99 -11.35 -14.76
C ARG A 71 1.52 -10.49 -15.93
N PHE A 72 2.24 -10.54 -17.04
CA PHE A 72 1.83 -9.90 -18.29
C PHE A 72 1.29 -10.93 -19.26
N ALA A 73 0.08 -10.70 -19.78
CA ALA A 73 -0.57 -11.57 -20.75
C ALA A 73 -1.33 -10.75 -21.79
N VAL A 74 -1.54 -11.33 -22.98
CA VAL A 74 -2.44 -10.71 -23.97
C VAL A 74 -3.86 -10.90 -23.48
N ASP A 75 -4.65 -9.82 -23.47
CA ASP A 75 -6.02 -9.86 -23.02
C ASP A 75 -6.97 -10.31 -24.15
N PHE A 76 -7.47 -11.53 -24.03
CA PHE A 76 -8.42 -12.13 -24.97
C PHE A 76 -9.86 -12.13 -24.45
N SER A 77 -10.16 -11.46 -23.33
CA SER A 77 -11.47 -11.49 -22.67
C SER A 77 -12.63 -11.18 -23.63
N SER A 78 -12.52 -10.10 -24.41
CA SER A 78 -13.53 -9.70 -25.39
C SER A 78 -13.71 -10.73 -26.52
N SER A 79 -12.60 -11.31 -27.01
CA SER A 79 -12.64 -12.33 -28.06
C SER A 79 -13.25 -13.64 -27.55
N LEU A 80 -12.93 -14.02 -26.31
CA LEU A 80 -13.49 -15.21 -25.67
C LEU A 80 -14.99 -15.05 -25.42
N ALA A 81 -15.43 -13.90 -24.93
CA ALA A 81 -16.87 -13.64 -24.71
C ALA A 81 -17.68 -13.76 -26.02
N GLN A 82 -17.13 -13.35 -27.16
CA GLN A 82 -17.77 -13.54 -28.46
C GLN A 82 -17.81 -15.00 -28.92
N LEU A 83 -16.76 -15.78 -28.61
CA LEU A 83 -16.71 -17.20 -28.95
C LEU A 83 -17.67 -18.02 -28.08
N GLU A 84 -17.82 -17.69 -26.80
CA GLU A 84 -18.74 -18.35 -25.87
C GLU A 84 -20.21 -18.25 -26.30
N GLN A 85 -20.58 -17.22 -27.07
CA GLN A 85 -21.92 -17.08 -27.65
C GLN A 85 -22.18 -18.08 -28.79
N LYS A 86 -21.13 -18.66 -29.37
CA LYS A 86 -21.21 -19.48 -30.60
C LYS A 86 -20.72 -20.90 -30.42
N ILE A 87 -19.90 -21.16 -29.40
CA ILE A 87 -19.22 -22.43 -29.17
C ILE A 87 -19.50 -22.88 -27.74
N PRO A 88 -19.90 -24.16 -27.51
CA PRO A 88 -20.09 -24.70 -26.18
C PRO A 88 -18.83 -24.53 -25.30
N ARG A 89 -19.04 -24.19 -24.03
CA ARG A 89 -17.95 -23.92 -23.07
C ARG A 89 -16.93 -25.05 -22.96
N GLU A 90 -17.39 -26.30 -23.02
CA GLU A 90 -16.54 -27.49 -22.97
C GLU A 90 -15.51 -27.54 -24.11
N SER A 91 -15.89 -27.06 -25.30
CA SER A 91 -15.00 -26.99 -26.46
C SER A 91 -14.02 -25.81 -26.37
N LEU A 92 -14.33 -24.78 -25.57
CA LEU A 92 -13.48 -23.61 -25.35
C LEU A 92 -12.48 -23.79 -24.20
N ALA A 93 -12.73 -24.71 -23.26
CA ALA A 93 -11.87 -24.93 -22.11
C ALA A 93 -10.38 -25.17 -22.45
N PRO A 94 -10.02 -25.98 -23.47
CA PRO A 94 -8.62 -26.15 -23.84
C PRO A 94 -7.96 -24.87 -24.36
N LEU A 95 -8.73 -24.02 -25.07
CA LEU A 95 -8.26 -22.73 -25.56
C LEU A 95 -8.03 -21.76 -24.39
N GLN A 96 -8.99 -21.68 -23.46
CA GLN A 96 -8.86 -20.86 -22.24
C GLN A 96 -7.60 -21.27 -21.44
N ALA A 97 -7.40 -22.56 -21.21
CA ALA A 97 -6.22 -23.06 -20.51
C ALA A 97 -4.90 -22.77 -21.25
N ALA A 98 -4.90 -22.77 -22.59
CA ALA A 98 -3.73 -22.40 -23.39
C ALA A 98 -3.43 -20.89 -23.31
N LEU A 99 -4.46 -20.05 -23.29
CA LEU A 99 -4.35 -18.60 -23.15
C LEU A 99 -3.91 -18.18 -21.75
N GLU A 100 -4.41 -18.83 -20.70
CA GLU A 100 -3.95 -18.61 -19.32
C GLU A 100 -2.46 -18.92 -19.16
N LYS A 101 -1.96 -19.95 -19.85
CA LYS A 101 -0.53 -20.28 -19.90
C LYS A 101 0.29 -19.28 -20.72
N SER A 102 -0.36 -18.49 -21.58
CA SER A 102 0.30 -17.47 -22.39
C SER A 102 0.51 -16.20 -21.58
N GLY A 103 1.70 -16.09 -20.98
CA GLY A 103 2.09 -14.92 -20.22
C GLY A 103 3.53 -15.02 -19.77
N ILE A 104 4.05 -13.91 -19.26
CA ILE A 104 5.36 -13.85 -18.62
C ILE A 104 5.21 -13.30 -17.22
N ASP A 105 5.98 -13.87 -16.30
CA ASP A 105 6.02 -13.45 -14.91
C ASP A 105 7.28 -12.62 -14.69
N PHE A 106 7.11 -11.42 -14.14
CA PHE A 106 8.18 -10.49 -13.78
C PHE A 106 8.29 -10.42 -12.25
N PRO A 107 9.22 -11.16 -11.63
CA PRO A 107 9.44 -11.09 -10.19
C PRO A 107 10.09 -9.76 -9.82
N TYR A 108 9.64 -9.18 -8.70
CA TYR A 108 10.14 -7.90 -8.20
C TYR A 108 10.25 -7.90 -6.66
N SER A 109 11.04 -6.95 -6.15
CA SER A 109 11.18 -6.68 -4.72
C SER A 109 11.46 -5.19 -4.54
N LEU A 110 10.43 -4.44 -4.13
CA LEU A 110 10.52 -3.00 -3.92
C LEU A 110 11.61 -2.67 -2.90
N LYS A 111 12.42 -1.66 -3.20
CA LYS A 111 13.44 -1.15 -2.29
C LYS A 111 13.21 0.32 -2.01
N SER A 112 12.84 0.64 -0.77
CA SER A 112 12.72 2.03 -0.34
C SER A 112 14.10 2.72 -0.31
N PRO A 113 14.22 3.98 -0.73
CA PRO A 113 15.42 4.80 -0.44
C PRO A 113 15.68 4.97 1.07
N PHE A 114 14.68 4.72 1.92
CA PHE A 114 14.78 4.82 3.37
C PHE A 114 15.08 3.51 4.08
N ALA A 115 15.26 2.39 3.36
CA ALA A 115 15.46 1.06 3.96
C ALA A 115 16.67 0.98 4.92
N THR A 116 17.70 1.81 4.72
CA THR A 116 18.89 1.87 5.59
C THR A 116 18.94 3.12 6.47
N LYS A 117 17.89 3.95 6.42
CA LYS A 117 17.84 5.20 7.18
C LYS A 117 17.25 4.92 8.55
N LYS A 118 17.75 5.66 9.56
CA LYS A 118 17.19 5.62 10.90
C LYS A 118 15.92 6.49 10.92
N ILE A 119 14.79 5.87 11.18
CA ILE A 119 13.47 6.51 11.22
C ILE A 119 12.89 6.25 12.61
N VAL A 120 12.36 7.28 13.24
CA VAL A 120 11.66 7.16 14.52
C VAL A 120 10.20 7.57 14.38
N ALA A 121 9.33 6.98 15.19
CA ALA A 121 7.90 7.27 15.14
C ALA A 121 7.28 7.35 16.53
N ASP A 122 6.33 8.28 16.67
CA ASP A 122 5.42 8.35 17.81
C ASP A 122 4.00 8.67 17.34
N ILE A 123 3.03 7.84 17.72
CA ILE A 123 1.60 8.12 17.52
C ILE A 123 0.94 8.07 18.88
N ARG A 124 0.44 9.21 19.34
CA ARG A 124 -0.24 9.34 20.65
C ARG A 124 -1.73 9.06 20.49
N GLU A 125 -2.26 8.23 21.37
CA GLU A 125 -3.66 7.80 21.39
C GLU A 125 -4.40 8.49 22.53
N TYR A 126 -5.59 9.02 22.28
CA TYR A 126 -6.36 9.79 23.25
C TYR A 126 -7.77 9.22 23.44
N GLU A 127 -8.25 9.22 24.68
CA GLU A 127 -9.65 8.98 25.01
C GLU A 127 -10.54 10.13 24.51
N TYR A 128 -11.84 9.89 24.50
CA TYR A 128 -12.87 10.91 24.24
C TYR A 128 -12.75 12.12 25.17
N THR A 129 -12.26 11.92 26.40
CA THR A 129 -12.04 12.99 27.39
C THR A 129 -10.77 13.80 27.14
N GLY A 130 -9.97 13.46 26.13
CA GLY A 130 -8.66 14.03 25.86
C GLY A 130 -7.53 13.45 26.73
N ALA A 131 -7.83 12.46 27.59
CA ALA A 131 -6.81 11.77 28.36
C ALA A 131 -5.91 10.91 27.45
N LEU A 132 -4.60 10.96 27.66
CA LEU A 132 -3.65 10.12 26.92
C LEU A 132 -3.83 8.65 27.31
N ARG A 133 -4.01 7.78 26.31
CA ARG A 133 -4.05 6.33 26.48
C ARG A 133 -2.64 5.77 26.58
N ASN A 134 -2.44 4.81 27.47
CA ASN A 134 -1.20 4.04 27.57
C ASN A 134 -1.23 2.81 26.65
N THR A 135 -1.63 3.00 25.40
CA THR A 135 -1.71 1.97 24.36
C THR A 135 -0.92 2.40 23.12
N LYS A 136 -0.65 1.45 22.22
CA LYS A 136 0.15 1.66 21.00
C LYS A 136 -0.45 0.92 19.80
N GLU A 137 -1.77 0.77 19.78
CA GLU A 137 -2.48 0.01 18.75
C GLU A 137 -2.33 0.66 17.36
N ALA A 138 -2.45 1.98 17.28
CA ALA A 138 -2.24 2.78 16.07
C ALA A 138 -0.78 2.74 15.63
N LEU A 139 0.16 2.96 16.56
CA LEU A 139 1.59 2.90 16.23
C LEU A 139 1.99 1.50 15.76
N SER A 140 1.59 0.45 16.46
CA SER A 140 1.92 -0.94 16.05
C SER A 140 1.41 -1.24 14.65
N ALA A 141 0.12 -0.97 14.39
CA ALA A 141 -0.48 -1.24 13.09
C ALA A 141 0.13 -0.39 11.97
N PHE A 142 0.57 0.83 12.27
CA PHE A 142 1.31 1.67 11.33
C PHE A 142 2.66 1.04 10.95
N LEU A 143 3.41 0.53 11.93
CA LEU A 143 4.76 -0.02 11.72
C LEU A 143 4.73 -1.34 10.94
N ASP A 144 3.73 -2.19 11.14
CA ASP A 144 3.60 -3.50 10.49
C ASP A 144 3.67 -3.41 8.96
N LEU A 145 3.06 -2.36 8.36
CA LEU A 145 3.09 -2.15 6.91
C LEU A 145 4.51 -1.88 6.40
N TYR A 146 5.27 -1.02 7.08
CA TYR A 146 6.62 -0.64 6.68
C TYR A 146 7.62 -1.77 6.91
N ASP A 147 7.50 -2.51 8.00
CA ASP A 147 8.34 -3.67 8.29
C ASP A 147 8.17 -4.75 7.21
N SER A 148 6.92 -5.01 6.79
CA SER A 148 6.62 -5.94 5.68
C SER A 148 7.24 -5.53 4.33
N ARG A 149 7.67 -4.27 4.20
CA ARG A 149 8.30 -3.69 3.01
C ARG A 149 9.79 -3.35 3.22
N GLY A 150 10.39 -3.84 4.30
CA GLY A 150 11.82 -3.69 4.57
C GLY A 150 12.23 -2.28 4.99
N VAL A 151 11.30 -1.49 5.53
CA VAL A 151 11.59 -0.18 6.13
C VAL A 151 11.42 -0.31 7.64
N SER A 152 12.54 -0.20 8.37
CA SER A 152 12.51 -0.26 9.83
C SER A 152 12.25 1.12 10.43
N ILE A 153 11.21 1.21 11.25
CA ILE A 153 10.82 2.43 11.96
C ILE A 153 10.81 2.11 13.46
N SER A 154 11.58 2.86 14.24
CA SER A 154 11.73 2.61 15.68
C SER A 154 10.74 3.45 16.49
N PRO A 155 9.93 2.85 17.38
CA PRO A 155 9.11 3.61 18.31
C PRO A 155 9.96 4.52 19.19
N LEU A 156 9.56 5.78 19.36
CA LEU A 156 10.20 6.73 20.25
C LEU A 156 9.15 7.58 20.96
N ALA A 157 9.15 7.59 22.29
CA ALA A 157 8.24 8.45 23.05
C ALA A 157 8.70 9.90 22.98
N LEU A 158 7.90 10.74 22.34
CA LEU A 158 8.13 12.17 22.14
C LEU A 158 7.11 12.95 22.96
N VAL A 159 7.57 13.96 23.69
CA VAL A 159 6.72 14.76 24.59
C VAL A 159 6.39 16.10 23.97
N GLN A 160 7.32 16.68 23.21
CA GLN A 160 7.14 18.02 22.66
C GLN A 160 6.06 18.05 21.58
N GLU A 161 5.31 19.15 21.59
CA GLU A 161 4.22 19.42 20.65
C GLU A 161 4.65 20.43 19.58
N GLU A 162 5.49 21.39 19.96
CA GLU A 162 6.03 22.39 19.04
C GLU A 162 7.07 21.78 18.10
N THR A 163 6.98 22.12 16.82
CA THR A 163 7.84 21.54 15.77
C THR A 163 9.32 21.87 15.97
N SER A 164 9.65 23.08 16.44
CA SER A 164 11.04 23.45 16.74
C SER A 164 11.63 22.57 17.85
N GLU A 165 10.87 22.38 18.93
CA GLU A 165 11.31 21.59 20.09
C GLU A 165 11.30 20.08 19.79
N LEU A 166 10.42 19.62 18.90
CA LEU A 166 10.39 18.25 18.40
C LEU A 166 11.73 17.84 17.78
N PHE A 167 12.33 18.69 16.95
CA PHE A 167 13.60 18.36 16.30
C PHE A 167 14.73 18.19 17.31
N ASP A 168 14.79 19.08 18.30
CA ASP A 168 15.81 19.02 19.35
C ASP A 168 15.60 17.81 20.28
N GLU A 169 14.35 17.48 20.61
CA GLU A 169 14.01 16.26 21.34
C GLU A 169 14.46 15.00 20.59
N VAL A 170 14.19 14.91 19.28
CA VAL A 170 14.60 13.76 18.45
C VAL A 170 16.12 13.68 18.34
N ARG A 171 16.82 14.80 18.15
CA ARG A 171 18.30 14.84 18.10
C ARG A 171 18.92 14.35 19.41
N LEU A 172 18.32 14.69 20.54
CA LEU A 172 18.76 14.27 21.86
C LEU A 172 18.49 12.78 22.11
N LYS A 173 17.25 12.33 21.89
CA LYS A 173 16.82 10.96 22.24
C LYS A 173 17.21 9.92 21.19
N ALA A 174 17.29 10.29 19.93
CA ALA A 174 17.58 9.40 18.81
C ALA A 174 18.53 10.07 17.81
N PRO A 175 19.80 10.29 18.19
CA PRO A 175 20.78 10.93 17.33
C PRO A 175 20.96 10.17 16.01
N GLY A 176 21.17 10.91 14.91
CA GLY A 176 21.32 10.38 13.56
C GLY A 176 20.02 9.91 12.90
N SER A 177 18.85 10.19 13.48
CA SER A 177 17.56 9.96 12.81
C SER A 177 17.44 10.86 11.59
N HIS A 178 17.05 10.29 10.47
CA HIS A 178 16.86 11.00 9.20
C HIS A 178 15.43 11.50 9.06
N LEU A 179 14.48 10.75 9.62
CA LEU A 179 13.06 11.02 9.53
C LEU A 179 12.42 10.85 10.92
N VAL A 180 11.43 11.70 11.20
CA VAL A 180 10.53 11.51 12.35
C VAL A 180 9.09 11.50 11.87
N LEU A 181 8.36 10.48 12.31
CA LEU A 181 6.91 10.37 12.19
C LEU A 181 6.25 10.79 13.50
N ARG A 182 5.28 11.69 13.41
CA ARG A 182 4.55 12.20 14.56
C ARG A 182 3.07 12.20 14.26
N GLY A 183 2.31 11.46 15.06
CA GLY A 183 0.85 11.40 14.94
C GLY A 183 0.13 11.60 16.26
N LYS A 184 -1.14 11.98 16.14
CA LYS A 184 -2.11 12.01 17.24
C LYS A 184 -3.41 11.43 16.71
N ALA A 185 -4.05 10.58 17.51
CA ALA A 185 -5.34 10.00 17.21
C ALA A 185 -6.20 9.98 18.49
N GLY A 186 -7.46 10.39 18.41
CA GLY A 186 -8.37 10.46 19.53
C GLY A 186 -9.73 9.86 19.22
N VAL A 187 -10.39 9.29 20.22
CA VAL A 187 -11.80 8.89 20.10
C VAL A 187 -12.67 10.14 20.01
N VAL A 188 -13.50 10.24 18.97
CA VAL A 188 -14.44 11.36 18.78
C VAL A 188 -15.89 10.97 18.97
N ASP A 189 -16.20 9.69 18.87
CA ASP A 189 -17.52 9.14 19.16
C ASP A 189 -17.40 7.70 19.68
N GLU A 190 -18.28 7.37 20.63
CA GLU A 190 -18.44 6.04 21.19
C GLU A 190 -19.93 5.81 21.46
N THR A 191 -20.55 4.99 20.62
CA THR A 191 -21.99 4.73 20.68
C THR A 191 -22.27 3.24 20.70
N ARG A 192 -23.30 2.81 21.44
CA ARG A 192 -23.76 1.41 21.44
C ARG A 192 -24.94 1.24 20.49
N ILE A 193 -24.82 0.32 19.53
CA ILE A 193 -25.87 -0.05 18.57
C ILE A 193 -26.19 -1.53 18.77
N GLY A 194 -27.33 -1.82 19.40
CA GLY A 194 -27.72 -3.18 19.79
C GLY A 194 -26.69 -3.82 20.73
N GLU A 195 -26.12 -4.94 20.31
CA GLU A 195 -25.08 -5.67 21.05
C GLU A 195 -23.66 -5.21 20.74
N GLN A 196 -23.47 -4.25 19.85
CA GLN A 196 -22.15 -3.78 19.44
C GLN A 196 -21.86 -2.38 19.98
N SER A 197 -20.62 -2.18 20.41
CA SER A 197 -20.01 -0.89 20.62
C SER A 197 -19.36 -0.43 19.32
N VAL A 198 -19.64 0.81 18.93
CA VAL A 198 -19.11 1.49 17.75
C VAL A 198 -18.22 2.61 18.24
N VAL A 199 -16.98 2.63 17.77
CA VAL A 199 -16.00 3.66 18.12
C VAL A 199 -15.49 4.32 16.85
N VAL A 200 -15.41 5.65 16.87
CA VAL A 200 -14.81 6.47 15.84
C VAL A 200 -13.56 7.13 16.40
N VAL A 201 -12.43 6.92 15.72
CA VAL A 201 -11.16 7.56 16.01
C VAL A 201 -10.81 8.50 14.86
N THR A 202 -10.42 9.73 15.17
CA THR A 202 -9.87 10.66 14.18
C THR A 202 -8.47 11.12 14.58
N GLY A 203 -7.67 11.53 13.60
CA GLY A 203 -6.33 12.00 13.86
C GLY A 203 -5.54 12.32 12.61
N SER A 204 -4.26 12.58 12.77
CA SER A 204 -3.34 12.81 11.66
C SER A 204 -1.94 12.33 12.00
N VAL A 205 -1.16 12.04 10.96
CA VAL A 205 0.25 11.67 11.04
C VAL A 205 1.06 12.53 10.08
N HIS A 206 2.17 13.06 10.58
CA HIS A 206 3.11 13.91 9.86
C HIS A 206 4.45 13.22 9.75
N LEU A 207 5.10 13.35 8.60
CA LEU A 207 6.44 12.85 8.34
C LEU A 207 7.38 14.04 8.09
N TRP A 208 8.43 14.17 8.90
CA TRP A 208 9.39 15.26 8.80
C TRP A 208 10.78 14.75 8.40
N ASP A 209 11.47 15.56 7.60
CA ASP A 209 12.90 15.42 7.32
C ASP A 209 13.72 16.12 8.40
N MET A 210 14.57 15.37 9.09
CA MET A 210 15.38 15.88 10.22
C MET A 210 16.60 16.69 9.78
N GLU A 211 17.06 16.54 8.54
CA GLU A 211 18.21 17.27 7.99
C GLU A 211 17.75 18.65 7.50
N LYS A 212 16.64 18.67 6.76
CA LYS A 212 16.08 19.89 6.18
C LYS A 212 15.13 20.62 7.12
N ASN A 213 14.66 19.96 8.19
CA ASN A 213 13.61 20.45 9.09
C ASN A 213 12.33 20.86 8.35
N VAL A 214 11.92 20.06 7.36
CA VAL A 214 10.70 20.31 6.56
C VAL A 214 9.72 19.15 6.66
N LEU A 215 8.43 19.47 6.56
CA LEU A 215 7.38 18.47 6.41
C LEU A 215 7.51 17.83 5.03
N LEU A 216 7.68 16.52 4.98
CA LEU A 216 7.73 15.77 3.73
C LEU A 216 6.34 15.35 3.26
N SER A 217 5.49 14.92 4.19
CA SER A 217 4.15 14.42 3.90
C SER A 217 3.29 14.40 5.15
N GLU A 218 1.97 14.39 4.97
CA GLU A 218 0.96 14.29 6.01
C GLU A 218 -0.25 13.48 5.52
N THR A 219 -1.00 12.89 6.46
CA THR A 219 -2.21 12.11 6.13
C THR A 219 -3.47 12.94 5.98
N LEU A 220 -3.43 14.25 6.30
CA LEU A 220 -4.61 15.03 6.71
C LEU A 220 -5.37 14.33 7.85
N GLU A 221 -6.62 14.74 8.09
CA GLU A 221 -7.50 14.09 9.05
C GLU A 221 -7.97 12.72 8.52
N VAL A 222 -7.66 11.67 9.26
CA VAL A 222 -8.05 10.29 8.99
C VAL A 222 -9.10 9.88 10.01
N GLU A 223 -10.24 9.42 9.52
CA GLU A 223 -11.29 8.82 10.32
C GLU A 223 -11.25 7.29 10.21
N ALA A 224 -11.29 6.61 11.36
CA ALA A 224 -11.32 5.16 11.45
C ALA A 224 -12.45 4.72 12.37
N VAL A 225 -13.36 3.91 11.84
CA VAL A 225 -14.51 3.36 12.56
C VAL A 225 -14.29 1.89 12.84
N ALA A 226 -14.67 1.41 14.03
CA ALA A 226 -14.68 -0.02 14.32
C ALA A 226 -15.86 -0.46 15.20
N PHE A 227 -16.18 -1.75 15.09
CA PHE A 227 -17.29 -2.40 15.77
C PHE A 227 -16.77 -3.59 16.58
N ALA A 228 -17.20 -3.72 17.83
CA ALA A 228 -16.96 -4.90 18.65
C ALA A 228 -18.00 -5.03 19.77
N PRO A 229 -18.21 -6.23 20.35
CA PRO A 229 -19.13 -6.39 21.49
C PRO A 229 -18.77 -5.52 22.70
N LEU A 230 -17.46 -5.37 22.98
CA LEU A 230 -16.94 -4.54 24.06
C LEU A 230 -16.36 -3.23 23.53
N ALA A 231 -16.57 -2.14 24.27
CA ALA A 231 -16.08 -0.81 23.91
C ALA A 231 -14.55 -0.77 23.73
N GLU A 232 -13.79 -1.33 24.67
CA GLU A 232 -12.31 -1.34 24.55
C GLU A 232 -11.81 -2.16 23.36
N ASP A 233 -12.50 -3.24 22.98
CA ASP A 233 -12.17 -4.00 21.76
C ASP A 233 -12.45 -3.18 20.50
N ALA A 234 -13.54 -2.40 20.50
CA ALA A 234 -13.87 -1.50 19.41
C ALA A 234 -12.83 -0.38 19.31
N LYS A 235 -12.42 0.22 20.43
CA LYS A 235 -11.34 1.23 20.48
C LYS A 235 -10.04 0.68 19.93
N LYS A 236 -9.60 -0.49 20.42
CA LYS A 236 -8.39 -1.16 19.93
C LYS A 236 -8.41 -1.35 18.41
N LYS A 237 -9.54 -1.85 17.87
CA LYS A 237 -9.70 -2.01 16.42
C LYS A 237 -9.72 -0.67 15.67
N ALA A 238 -10.37 0.36 16.21
CA ALA A 238 -10.43 1.68 15.58
C ALA A 238 -9.04 2.32 15.49
N PHE A 239 -8.25 2.29 16.57
CA PHE A 239 -6.87 2.76 16.57
C PHE A 239 -5.98 1.95 15.62
N SER A 240 -6.10 0.62 15.60
CA SER A 240 -5.37 -0.22 14.65
C SER A 240 -5.72 0.15 13.19
N ARG A 241 -7.01 0.33 12.86
CA ARG A 241 -7.46 0.79 11.53
C ARG A 241 -6.91 2.17 11.18
N PHE A 242 -6.90 3.10 12.13
CA PHE A 242 -6.26 4.41 11.94
C PHE A 242 -4.79 4.26 11.55
N GLY A 243 -4.04 3.39 12.23
CA GLY A 243 -2.63 3.10 11.90
C GLY A 243 -2.44 2.51 10.51
N GLN A 244 -3.30 1.57 10.10
CA GLN A 244 -3.28 0.95 8.77
C GLN A 244 -3.59 1.96 7.65
N ILE A 245 -4.63 2.78 7.83
CA ILE A 245 -5.00 3.79 6.84
C ILE A 245 -3.92 4.85 6.73
N SER A 246 -3.44 5.36 7.88
CA SER A 246 -2.39 6.39 7.92
C SER A 246 -1.09 5.93 7.27
N SER A 247 -0.65 4.70 7.55
CA SER A 247 0.54 4.13 6.91
C SER A 247 0.35 3.97 5.40
N SER A 248 -0.83 3.52 4.95
CA SER A 248 -1.16 3.41 3.52
C SER A 248 -1.13 4.76 2.80
N LEU A 249 -1.64 5.83 3.42
CA LEU A 249 -1.62 7.18 2.86
C LEU A 249 -0.21 7.77 2.76
N LEU A 250 0.68 7.43 3.69
CA LEU A 250 2.07 7.91 3.67
C LEU A 250 3.01 7.02 2.82
N LEU A 251 2.57 5.89 2.30
CA LEU A 251 3.40 5.00 1.45
C LEU A 251 4.12 5.72 0.29
N PRO A 252 3.48 6.65 -0.47
CA PRO A 252 4.15 7.34 -1.58
C PRO A 252 5.36 8.19 -1.15
N ALA A 253 5.42 8.60 0.12
CA ALA A 253 6.58 9.32 0.63
C ALA A 253 7.79 8.41 0.89
N PHE A 254 7.59 7.09 0.91
CA PHE A 254 8.62 6.09 1.20
C PHE A 254 9.10 5.30 -0.01
N PHE A 255 8.38 5.32 -1.14
CA PHE A 255 8.64 4.50 -2.35
C PHE A 255 8.34 5.27 -3.62
#